data_AF-A0A2S8BJR7-F1
#
_entry.id   AF-A0A2S8BJR7-F1
#
_cell.length_a   1.000
_cell.length_b   1.000
_cell.length_c   1.000
_cell.angle_alpha   90.00
_cell.angle_beta   90.00
_cell.angle_gamma   90.00
#
_symmetry.space_group_name_H-M   'P 1'
#
loop_
_entity.id
_entity.type
_entity.pdbx_description
1 polymer ?
#
loop_
_entity_poly.entity_id
_entity_poly.type
_entity_poly.pdbx_seq_one_letter_code
_entity_poly.pdbx_strand_id
1 'polypeptide(L)'
;MVVAVRAGRELLGAVWVACPAPLTGASLSALTDGARTVTLHVLRSRASADLERQVESEWVIRLLDGTADATTLAGRLGLPRAPLRVIAVHAQIAAESHAALLLAFESVTTGFGWSRPGRSALAANTVYTLLPAEDAGQARRWLSGLQAALPNGATVRAGISAVARPRNWRRRAGRPTSAWRCTRRAHPMVRRRLRRVLG
;
A
#
# COMPACT_ATOMS: atom_id res chain seq x y z
N MET A 1 17.94 -22.75 20.70
CA MET A 1 17.69 -21.61 21.62
C MET A 1 17.12 -20.43 20.86
N VAL A 2 16.39 -19.56 21.55
CA VAL A 2 15.76 -18.37 20.95
C VAL A 2 15.89 -17.17 21.88
N VAL A 3 16.15 -15.99 21.31
CA VAL A 3 16.17 -14.71 22.01
C VAL A 3 15.22 -13.76 21.29
N ALA A 4 14.36 -13.08 22.05
CA ALA A 4 13.43 -12.11 21.49
C ALA A 4 14.18 -10.84 21.04
N VAL A 5 13.83 -10.36 19.85
CA VAL A 5 14.25 -9.04 19.33
C VAL A 5 13.19 -8.04 19.77
N ARG A 6 13.56 -7.10 20.64
CA ARG A 6 12.62 -6.14 21.24
C ARG A 6 13.14 -4.72 21.17
N ALA A 7 12.21 -3.77 21.08
CA ALA A 7 12.45 -2.35 21.30
C ALA A 7 11.57 -1.88 22.47
N GLY A 8 12.16 -1.70 23.65
CA GLY A 8 11.40 -1.48 24.88
C GLY A 8 10.44 -2.65 25.16
N ARG A 9 9.14 -2.37 25.13
CA ARG A 9 8.07 -3.39 25.33
C ARG A 9 7.62 -4.06 24.03
N GLU A 10 7.97 -3.50 22.87
CA GLU A 10 7.53 -4.02 21.58
C GLU A 10 8.35 -5.26 21.18
N LEU A 11 7.66 -6.35 20.80
CA LEU A 11 8.29 -7.51 20.20
C LEU A 11 8.40 -7.30 18.68
N LEU A 12 9.63 -7.22 18.18
CA LEU A 12 9.89 -7.04 16.75
C LEU A 12 10.11 -8.36 16.02
N GLY A 13 10.55 -9.40 16.74
CA GLY A 13 10.84 -10.72 16.18
C GLY A 13 11.66 -11.58 17.14
N ALA A 14 12.40 -12.54 16.61
CA ALA A 14 13.29 -13.39 17.39
C ALA A 14 14.52 -13.82 16.56
N VAL A 15 15.66 -13.95 17.24
CA VAL A 15 16.85 -14.64 16.71
C VAL A 15 16.88 -16.02 17.34
N TRP A 16 17.05 -17.05 16.52
CA TRP A 16 17.13 -18.42 16.99
C TRP A 16 18.36 -19.11 16.43
N VAL A 17 18.89 -20.04 17.19
CA VAL A 17 20.04 -20.87 16.85
C VAL A 17 19.69 -22.31 17.18
N ALA A 18 19.88 -23.20 16.21
CA ALA A 18 19.83 -24.64 16.43
C ALA A 18 21.18 -25.10 16.99
N CYS A 19 21.19 -25.71 18.17
CA CYS A 19 22.39 -26.17 18.84
C CYS A 19 22.11 -27.49 19.59
N PRO A 20 23.08 -28.43 19.64
CA PRO A 20 22.88 -29.74 20.26
C PRO A 20 22.77 -29.68 21.79
N ALA A 21 23.29 -28.61 22.41
CA ALA A 21 23.17 -28.33 23.84
C ALA A 21 22.84 -26.84 24.07
N PRO A 22 22.25 -26.45 25.23
CA PRO A 22 21.98 -25.05 25.55
C PRO A 22 23.26 -24.20 25.53
N LEU A 23 23.20 -23.02 24.91
CA LEU A 23 24.27 -22.03 24.96
C LEU A 23 24.39 -21.49 26.38
N THR A 24 25.63 -21.37 26.86
CA THR A 24 25.97 -20.80 28.16
C THR A 24 27.12 -19.79 28.03
N GLY A 25 27.33 -19.00 29.07
CA GLY A 25 28.45 -18.04 29.15
C GLY A 25 28.53 -17.11 27.94
N ALA A 26 29.73 -17.00 27.36
CA ALA A 26 30.02 -16.09 26.26
C ALA A 26 29.12 -16.31 25.03
N SER A 27 28.74 -17.55 24.72
CA SER A 27 27.90 -17.84 23.55
C SER A 27 26.47 -17.33 23.72
N LEU A 28 25.92 -17.44 24.93
CA LEU A 28 24.60 -16.90 25.24
C LEU A 28 24.61 -15.36 25.27
N SER A 29 25.66 -14.75 25.82
CA SER A 29 25.85 -13.29 25.79
C SER A 29 25.95 -12.78 24.35
N ALA A 30 26.73 -13.45 23.50
CA ALA A 30 26.87 -13.08 22.09
C ALA A 30 25.52 -13.17 21.33
N LEU A 31 24.70 -14.19 21.60
CA LEU A 31 23.36 -14.29 21.01
C LEU A 31 22.45 -13.14 21.48
N THR A 32 22.55 -12.77 22.76
CA THR A 32 21.77 -11.68 23.35
C THR A 32 22.18 -10.31 22.80
N ASP A 33 23.48 -10.05 22.69
CA ASP A 33 24.01 -8.81 22.11
C ASP A 33 23.72 -8.74 20.60
N GLY A 34 23.82 -9.88 19.89
CA GLY A 34 23.39 -9.99 18.50
C GLY A 34 21.92 -9.61 18.32
N ALA A 35 21.02 -10.06 19.22
CA ALA A 35 19.61 -9.69 19.18
C ALA A 35 19.38 -8.17 19.33
N ARG A 36 20.20 -7.47 20.13
CA ARG A 36 20.15 -6.00 20.27
C ARG A 36 20.55 -5.30 18.96
N THR A 37 21.60 -5.79 18.30
CA THR A 37 22.00 -5.27 16.98
C THR A 37 20.91 -5.50 15.93
N VAL A 38 20.29 -6.68 15.93
CA VAL A 38 19.15 -7.00 15.05
C VAL A 38 17.97 -6.06 15.29
N THR A 39 17.65 -5.72 16.55
CA THR A 39 16.62 -4.70 16.86
C THR A 39 16.86 -3.41 16.08
N LEU A 40 18.07 -2.86 16.13
CA LEU A 40 18.41 -1.61 15.43
C LEU A 40 18.27 -1.73 13.91
N HIS A 41 18.69 -2.86 13.34
CA HIS A 41 18.53 -3.11 11.90
C HIS A 41 17.07 -3.23 11.48
N VAL A 42 16.24 -3.92 12.27
CA VAL A 42 14.81 -4.05 12.00
C VAL A 42 14.13 -2.68 12.04
N LEU A 43 14.41 -1.87 13.06
CA LEU A 43 13.85 -0.52 13.18
C LEU A 43 14.25 0.37 12.01
N ARG A 44 15.53 0.32 11.60
CA ARG A 44 16.00 1.05 10.42
C ARG A 44 15.29 0.60 9.15
N SER A 45 15.15 -0.71 8.95
CA SER A 45 14.46 -1.27 7.78
C SER A 45 12.99 -0.85 7.73
N ARG A 46 12.28 -0.86 8.86
CA ARG A 46 10.90 -0.38 8.96
C ARG A 46 10.79 1.10 8.60
N ALA A 47 11.64 1.95 9.19
CA ALA A 47 11.64 3.38 8.90
C ALA A 47 11.91 3.69 7.41
N SER A 48 12.83 2.95 6.77
CA SER A 48 13.08 3.08 5.34
C SER A 48 11.88 2.64 4.50
N ALA A 49 11.25 1.51 4.83
CA ALA A 49 10.05 1.04 4.13
C ALA A 49 8.88 2.01 4.28
N ASP A 50 8.72 2.64 5.44
CA ASP A 50 7.68 3.64 5.68
C ASP A 50 7.89 4.89 4.82
N LEU A 51 9.13 5.36 4.70
CA LEU A 51 9.47 6.48 3.81
C LEU A 51 9.20 6.13 2.34
N GLU A 52 9.55 4.93 1.89
CA GLU A 52 9.23 4.46 0.54
C GLU A 52 7.71 4.45 0.28
N ARG A 53 6.91 3.95 1.23
CA ARG A 53 5.44 3.96 1.12
C ARG A 53 4.88 5.37 1.10
N GLN A 54 5.44 6.31 1.87
CA GLN A 54 5.03 7.72 1.86
C GLN A 54 5.31 8.37 0.50
N VAL A 55 6.52 8.19 -0.05
CA VAL A 55 6.89 8.73 -1.37
C VAL A 55 6.06 8.11 -2.48
N GLU A 56 5.84 6.78 -2.44
CA GLU A 56 4.94 6.08 -3.37
C GLU A 56 3.53 6.67 -3.30
N SER A 57 2.98 6.84 -2.11
CA SER A 57 1.63 7.36 -1.89
C SER A 57 1.46 8.77 -2.46
N GLU A 58 2.42 9.65 -2.18
CA GLU A 58 2.43 11.03 -2.70
C GLU A 58 2.43 11.04 -4.24
N TRP A 59 3.27 10.23 -4.88
CA TRP A 59 3.33 10.19 -6.34
C TRP A 59 2.09 9.55 -6.97
N VAL A 60 1.51 8.53 -6.34
CA VAL A 60 0.24 7.94 -6.78
C VAL A 60 -0.87 8.97 -6.71
N ILE A 61 -1.01 9.70 -5.59
CA ILE A 61 -2.05 10.73 -5.42
C ILE A 61 -1.88 11.83 -6.47
N ARG A 62 -0.66 12.36 -6.65
CA ARG A 62 -0.39 13.37 -7.69
C ARG A 62 -0.71 12.89 -9.10
N LEU A 63 -0.46 11.62 -9.41
CA LEU A 63 -0.81 11.04 -10.70
C LEU A 63 -2.34 10.96 -10.87
N LEU A 64 -3.07 10.57 -9.82
CA LEU A 64 -4.53 10.48 -9.81
C LEU A 64 -5.20 11.86 -9.94
N ASP A 65 -4.66 12.86 -9.26
CA ASP A 65 -5.14 14.25 -9.35
C ASP A 65 -4.81 14.92 -10.69
N GLY A 66 -3.88 14.34 -11.47
CA GLY A 66 -3.44 14.86 -12.75
C GLY A 66 -2.64 16.17 -12.64
N THR A 67 -2.05 16.43 -11.46
CA THR A 67 -1.36 17.69 -11.13
C THR A 67 0.07 17.75 -11.67
N ALA A 68 0.58 16.66 -12.23
CA ALA A 68 1.93 16.57 -12.78
C ALA A 68 1.97 15.77 -14.09
N ASP A 69 3.14 15.75 -14.74
CA ASP A 69 3.33 14.94 -15.94
C ASP A 69 3.23 13.44 -15.64
N ALA A 70 2.21 12.82 -16.22
CA ALA A 70 1.86 11.43 -15.93
C ALA A 70 2.95 10.44 -16.32
N THR A 71 3.65 10.69 -17.44
CA THR A 71 4.74 9.85 -17.91
C THR A 71 5.93 9.90 -16.95
N THR A 72 6.29 11.10 -16.50
CA THR A 72 7.36 11.32 -15.53
C THR A 72 7.06 10.64 -14.19
N LEU A 73 5.86 10.84 -13.64
CA LEU A 73 5.46 10.20 -12.37
C LEU A 73 5.39 8.68 -12.48
N ALA A 74 4.85 8.13 -13.56
CA ALA A 74 4.84 6.68 -13.77
C ALA A 74 6.25 6.10 -13.85
N GLY A 75 7.19 6.81 -14.50
CA GLY A 75 8.60 6.42 -14.52
C GLY A 75 9.24 6.41 -13.13
N ARG A 76 8.98 7.45 -12.32
CA ARG A 76 9.44 7.53 -10.92
C ARG A 76 8.85 6.42 -10.04
N LEU A 77 7.59 6.09 -10.27
CA LEU A 77 6.90 4.97 -9.63
C LEU A 77 7.41 3.61 -10.12
N GLY A 78 8.31 3.54 -11.12
CA GLY A 78 8.78 2.28 -11.69
C GLY A 78 7.68 1.48 -12.38
N LEU A 79 6.60 2.14 -12.80
CA LEU A 79 5.52 1.49 -13.54
C LEU A 79 5.97 1.26 -15.00
N PRO A 80 5.68 0.08 -15.58
CA PRO A 80 6.00 -0.18 -16.97
C PRO A 80 5.23 0.77 -17.90
N ARG A 81 5.75 0.99 -19.11
CA ARG A 81 5.03 1.68 -20.19
C ARG A 81 3.94 0.79 -20.80
N ALA A 82 3.04 0.31 -19.96
CA ALA A 82 1.96 -0.62 -20.30
C ALA A 82 0.58 0.01 -19.98
N PRO A 83 -0.52 -0.59 -20.45
CA PRO A 83 -1.86 -0.19 -20.01
C PRO A 83 -2.01 -0.33 -18.49
N LEU A 84 -2.52 0.73 -17.85
CA LEU A 84 -2.76 0.78 -16.40
C LEU A 84 -4.25 0.84 -16.10
N ARG A 85 -4.64 0.33 -14.94
CA ARG A 85 -5.96 0.52 -14.32
C ARG A 85 -5.78 1.04 -12.92
N VAL A 86 -6.73 1.87 -12.49
CA VAL A 86 -6.88 2.29 -11.09
C VAL A 86 -7.90 1.37 -10.44
N ILE A 87 -7.53 0.81 -9.30
CA ILE A 87 -8.41 0.02 -8.44
C ILE A 87 -8.60 0.80 -7.16
N ALA A 88 -9.83 1.17 -6.83
CA ALA A 88 -10.17 1.86 -5.60
C ALA A 88 -10.83 0.87 -4.65
N VAL A 89 -10.17 0.54 -3.55
CA VAL A 89 -10.58 -0.48 -2.59
C VAL A 89 -11.02 0.15 -1.28
N HIS A 90 -12.18 -0.28 -0.82
CA HIS A 90 -12.66 -0.09 0.53
C HIS A 90 -12.74 -1.46 1.22
N ALA A 91 -12.07 -1.60 2.36
CA ALA A 91 -12.15 -2.79 3.19
C ALA A 91 -12.86 -2.46 4.51
N GLN A 92 -13.66 -3.39 5.03
CA GLN A 92 -14.35 -3.25 6.31
C GLN A 92 -14.34 -4.59 7.04
N ILE A 93 -14.04 -4.58 8.34
CA ILE A 93 -14.13 -5.75 9.22
C ILE A 93 -15.05 -5.32 10.36
N ALA A 94 -16.22 -5.96 10.49
CA ALA A 94 -17.20 -5.64 11.53
C ALA A 94 -17.38 -4.12 11.75
N ALA A 95 -17.36 -3.64 13.01
CA ALA A 95 -17.42 -2.21 13.36
C ALA A 95 -16.07 -1.47 13.19
N GLU A 96 -14.99 -2.16 12.80
CA GLU A 96 -13.62 -1.65 12.75
C GLU A 96 -13.15 -1.41 11.30
N SER A 97 -13.78 -0.46 10.61
CA SER A 97 -13.42 -0.15 9.21
C SER A 97 -11.99 0.35 9.05
N HIS A 98 -11.42 1.01 10.06
CA HIS A 98 -10.05 1.54 9.98
C HIS A 98 -8.99 0.42 10.01
N ALA A 99 -9.17 -0.58 10.88
CA ALA A 99 -8.26 -1.73 10.95
C ALA A 99 -8.24 -2.51 9.63
N ALA A 100 -9.41 -2.74 9.03
CA ALA A 100 -9.51 -3.42 7.74
C ALA A 100 -8.79 -2.68 6.61
N LEU A 101 -8.86 -1.36 6.59
CA LEU A 101 -8.20 -0.54 5.58
C LEU A 101 -6.68 -0.50 5.77
N LEU A 102 -6.21 -0.44 7.01
CA LEU A 102 -4.78 -0.53 7.31
C LEU A 102 -4.23 -1.89 6.88
N LEU A 103 -4.92 -2.99 7.21
CA LEU A 103 -4.53 -4.33 6.76
C LEU A 103 -4.55 -4.47 5.24
N ALA A 104 -5.56 -3.90 4.57
CA ALA A 104 -5.60 -3.87 3.11
C ALA A 104 -4.42 -3.06 2.54
N PHE A 105 -4.12 -1.89 3.10
CA PHE A 105 -2.98 -1.08 2.67
C PHE A 105 -1.64 -1.79 2.90
N GLU A 106 -1.46 -2.42 4.07
CA GLU A 106 -0.30 -3.23 4.38
C GLU A 106 -0.15 -4.36 3.36
N SER A 107 -1.19 -5.17 3.12
CA SER A 107 -1.10 -6.30 2.19
C SER A 107 -0.75 -5.93 0.74
N VAL A 108 -1.13 -4.73 0.28
CA VAL A 108 -0.79 -4.26 -1.09
C VAL A 108 0.52 -3.47 -1.15
N THR A 109 1.12 -3.17 0.00
CA THR A 109 2.41 -2.47 0.13
C THR A 109 3.48 -3.32 0.82
N THR A 110 3.16 -4.56 1.22
CA THR A 110 4.12 -5.54 1.71
C THR A 110 5.02 -6.02 0.58
N GLY A 111 6.33 -5.97 0.80
CA GLY A 111 7.37 -6.27 -0.20
C GLY A 111 7.94 -5.03 -0.88
N PHE A 112 9.21 -5.10 -1.29
CA PHE A 112 9.89 -4.00 -1.99
C PHE A 112 9.36 -3.86 -3.42
N GLY A 113 9.24 -2.63 -3.94
CA GLY A 113 8.44 -2.25 -5.12
C GLY A 113 8.64 -3.04 -6.43
N TRP A 114 9.68 -3.86 -6.54
CA TRP A 114 9.98 -4.72 -7.68
C TRP A 114 9.20 -6.04 -7.62
N SER A 115 8.84 -6.48 -6.41
CA SER A 115 8.05 -7.69 -6.14
C SER A 115 6.54 -7.47 -6.30
N ARG A 116 6.10 -6.21 -6.38
CA ARG A 116 4.69 -5.81 -6.48
C ARG A 116 4.37 -5.31 -7.87
N PRO A 117 3.32 -5.84 -8.53
CA PRO A 117 2.95 -5.41 -9.87
C PRO A 117 2.39 -3.98 -9.90
N GLY A 118 1.81 -3.49 -8.78
CA GLY A 118 1.17 -2.17 -8.70
C GLY A 118 1.81 -1.20 -7.70
N ARG A 119 1.30 0.04 -7.70
CA ARG A 119 1.68 1.11 -6.75
C ARG A 119 0.45 1.64 -6.07
N SER A 120 0.51 1.79 -4.74
CA SER A 120 -0.66 2.02 -3.91
C SER A 120 -0.53 3.27 -3.06
N ALA A 121 -1.66 3.90 -2.78
CA ALA A 121 -1.79 4.99 -1.84
C ALA A 121 -3.04 4.81 -1.00
N LEU A 122 -2.98 5.21 0.27
CA LEU A 122 -4.16 5.39 1.10
C LEU A 122 -4.57 6.87 1.06
N ALA A 123 -5.80 7.15 0.65
CA ALA A 123 -6.38 8.49 0.71
C ALA A 123 -7.78 8.43 1.32
N ALA A 124 -8.00 9.24 2.36
CA ALA A 124 -9.18 9.20 3.22
C ALA A 124 -9.45 7.78 3.76
N ASN A 125 -10.40 7.06 3.16
CA ASN A 125 -10.85 5.74 3.59
C ASN A 125 -10.77 4.73 2.43
N THR A 126 -9.89 4.98 1.45
CA THR A 126 -9.77 4.19 0.22
C THR A 126 -8.31 3.89 -0.07
N VAL A 127 -8.00 2.63 -0.34
CA VAL A 127 -6.72 2.23 -0.93
C VAL A 127 -6.84 2.31 -2.44
N TYR A 128 -6.07 3.19 -3.07
CA TYR A 128 -5.97 3.29 -4.53
C TYR A 128 -4.73 2.54 -5.00
N THR A 129 -4.89 1.65 -5.99
CA THR A 129 -3.78 0.93 -6.60
C THR A 129 -3.75 1.17 -8.11
N LEU A 130 -2.60 1.63 -8.60
CA LEU A 130 -2.24 1.66 -10.01
C LEU A 130 -1.70 0.29 -10.40
N LEU A 131 -2.42 -0.44 -11.25
CA LEU A 131 -2.07 -1.79 -11.65
C LEU A 131 -1.83 -1.85 -13.17
N PRO A 132 -0.67 -2.33 -13.65
CA PRO A 132 -0.48 -2.76 -15.03
C PRO A 132 -1.46 -3.88 -15.36
N ALA A 133 -2.49 -3.54 -16.13
CA ALA A 133 -3.59 -4.42 -16.46
C ALA A 133 -4.30 -3.93 -17.72
N GLU A 134 -4.30 -4.76 -18.75
CA GLU A 134 -4.99 -4.45 -20.00
C GLU A 134 -6.50 -4.69 -19.86
N ASP A 135 -6.88 -5.88 -19.42
CA ASP A 135 -8.27 -6.26 -19.19
C ASP A 135 -8.70 -6.15 -17.71
N ALA A 136 -10.00 -6.11 -17.47
CA ALA A 136 -10.56 -6.04 -16.12
C ALA A 136 -10.43 -7.36 -15.34
N GLY A 137 -10.23 -8.50 -16.03
CA GLY A 137 -10.01 -9.80 -15.42
C GLY A 137 -8.69 -9.87 -14.65
N GLN A 138 -7.61 -9.27 -15.16
CA GLN A 138 -6.35 -9.09 -14.43
C GLN A 138 -6.55 -8.33 -13.12
N ALA A 139 -7.28 -7.20 -13.17
CA ALA A 139 -7.61 -6.42 -11.98
C ALA A 139 -8.49 -7.20 -10.98
N ARG A 140 -9.44 -8.02 -11.46
CA ARG A 140 -10.25 -8.89 -10.60
C ARG A 140 -9.44 -9.98 -9.93
N ARG A 141 -8.51 -10.63 -10.63
CA ARG A 141 -7.62 -11.65 -10.04
C ARG A 141 -6.74 -11.04 -8.95
N TRP A 142 -6.20 -9.84 -9.19
CA TRP A 142 -5.46 -9.10 -8.17
C TRP A 142 -6.34 -8.79 -6.94
N LEU A 143 -7.59 -8.34 -7.15
CA LEU A 143 -8.56 -8.12 -6.06
C LEU A 143 -8.89 -9.40 -5.28
N SER A 144 -9.05 -10.54 -5.96
CA SER A 144 -9.28 -11.83 -5.30
C SER A 144 -8.09 -12.24 -4.45
N GLY A 145 -6.85 -11.99 -4.91
CA GLY A 145 -5.64 -12.19 -4.12
C GLY A 145 -5.62 -11.31 -2.87
N LEU A 146 -5.98 -10.02 -3.00
CA LEU A 146 -6.13 -9.11 -1.87
C LEU A 146 -7.18 -9.60 -0.86
N GLN A 147 -8.35 -10.02 -1.35
CA GLN A 147 -9.41 -10.57 -0.50
C GLN A 147 -8.94 -11.81 0.27
N ALA A 148 -8.20 -12.70 -0.39
CA ALA A 148 -7.67 -13.92 0.24
C ALA A 148 -6.58 -13.63 1.28
N ALA A 149 -5.89 -12.49 1.19
CA ALA A 149 -4.88 -12.06 2.15
C ALA A 149 -5.46 -11.38 3.41
N LEU A 150 -6.73 -10.97 3.37
CA LEU A 150 -7.39 -10.32 4.50
C LEU A 150 -8.00 -11.34 5.48
N PRO A 151 -8.15 -11.00 6.77
CA PRO A 151 -8.76 -11.86 7.76
C PRO A 151 -10.19 -12.28 7.39
N ASN A 152 -10.61 -13.45 7.89
CA ASN A 152 -11.99 -13.91 7.79
C ASN A 152 -12.95 -12.86 8.37
N GLY A 153 -14.04 -12.57 7.64
CA GLY A 153 -15.01 -11.53 8.02
C GLY A 153 -14.70 -10.13 7.46
N ALA A 154 -13.55 -9.95 6.78
CA ALA A 154 -13.31 -8.75 5.99
C ALA A 154 -14.21 -8.73 4.74
N THR A 155 -14.91 -7.62 4.54
CA THR A 155 -15.63 -7.33 3.30
C THR A 155 -14.85 -6.32 2.49
N VAL A 156 -14.74 -6.56 1.18
CA VAL A 156 -14.00 -5.70 0.25
C VAL A 156 -14.94 -5.23 -0.84
N ARG A 157 -15.06 -3.90 -0.99
CA ARG A 157 -15.76 -3.25 -2.09
C ARG A 157 -14.73 -2.53 -2.95
N ALA A 158 -14.75 -2.80 -4.26
CA ALA A 158 -13.77 -2.23 -5.16
C ALA A 158 -14.40 -1.65 -6.43
N GLY A 159 -13.89 -0.51 -6.86
CA GLY A 159 -14.12 0.06 -8.19
C GLY A 159 -12.91 -0.18 -9.09
N ILE A 160 -13.12 -0.68 -10.31
CA ILE A 160 -12.07 -0.85 -11.32
C ILE A 160 -12.29 0.19 -12.42
N SER A 161 -11.26 0.99 -12.72
CA SER A 161 -11.33 1.99 -13.79
C SER A 161 -11.36 1.33 -15.18
N ALA A 162 -11.72 2.12 -16.19
CA ALA A 162 -11.36 1.80 -17.57
C ALA A 162 -9.83 1.78 -17.73
N VAL A 163 -9.34 1.12 -18.78
CA VAL A 163 -7.91 1.06 -19.08
C VAL A 163 -7.37 2.43 -19.51
N ALA A 164 -6.23 2.82 -18.95
CA ALA A 164 -5.47 4.00 -19.30
C ALA A 164 -4.17 3.59 -20.01
N ARG A 165 -4.02 3.97 -21.27
CA ARG A 165 -2.83 3.71 -22.09
C ARG A 165 -1.80 4.83 -21.87
N PRO A 166 -0.49 4.59 -22.02
CA PRO A 166 0.54 5.60 -21.82
C PRO A 166 0.27 6.95 -22.52
N ARG A 167 -0.26 6.90 -23.75
CA ARG A 167 -0.63 8.10 -24.54
C ARG A 167 -1.81 8.91 -23.98
N ASN A 168 -2.61 8.35 -23.06
CA ASN A 168 -3.83 8.97 -22.55
C ASN A 168 -3.92 9.03 -21.01
N TRP A 169 -2.83 8.72 -20.28
CA TRP A 169 -2.78 8.80 -18.82
C TRP A 169 -3.27 10.16 -18.31
N ARG A 170 -2.87 11.27 -18.97
CA ARG A 170 -3.33 12.65 -18.67
C ARG A 170 -4.85 12.88 -18.73
N ARG A 171 -5.59 12.15 -19.58
CA ARG A 171 -7.03 12.40 -19.82
C ARG A 171 -7.98 11.48 -19.07
N ARG A 172 -7.49 10.33 -18.57
CA ARG A 172 -8.35 9.27 -18.05
C ARG A 172 -8.08 8.86 -16.60
N ALA A 173 -6.89 9.13 -16.06
CA ALA A 173 -6.60 8.90 -14.64
C ALA A 173 -7.57 9.68 -13.71
N GLY A 174 -8.02 10.87 -14.15
CA GLY A 174 -8.95 11.72 -13.40
C GLY A 174 -10.43 11.63 -13.79
N ARG A 175 -10.86 10.69 -14.66
CA ARG A 175 -12.29 10.58 -15.05
C ARG A 175 -13.03 9.52 -14.24
N PRO A 176 -13.91 9.93 -13.30
CA PRO A 176 -14.67 9.00 -12.46
C PRO A 176 -15.65 8.16 -13.30
N THR A 177 -15.48 6.83 -13.34
CA THR A 177 -16.58 5.91 -13.72
C THR A 177 -17.68 5.97 -12.67
N SER A 178 -18.90 5.50 -12.96
CA SER A 178 -20.07 5.60 -12.05
C SER A 178 -19.80 5.15 -10.60
N ALA A 179 -18.90 4.18 -10.39
CA ALA A 179 -18.41 3.76 -9.07
C ALA A 179 -17.69 4.88 -8.27
N TRP A 180 -16.99 5.80 -8.94
CA TRP A 180 -16.29 6.94 -8.33
C TRP A 180 -17.23 8.07 -7.87
N ARG A 181 -18.48 8.09 -8.36
CA ARG A 181 -19.46 9.12 -8.00
C ARG A 181 -20.03 8.90 -6.59
N CYS A 182 -20.06 7.64 -6.13
CA CYS A 182 -20.44 7.27 -4.76
C CYS A 182 -19.36 7.64 -3.73
N THR A 183 -18.07 7.54 -4.09
CA THR A 183 -16.95 7.79 -3.17
C THR A 183 -16.51 9.25 -3.09
N ARG A 184 -16.76 10.09 -4.10
CA ARG A 184 -16.55 11.56 -4.02
C ARG A 184 -17.42 12.27 -2.96
N ARG A 185 -18.51 11.65 -2.48
CA ARG A 185 -19.31 12.21 -1.37
C ARG A 185 -18.65 12.03 0.01
N ALA A 186 -17.59 11.24 0.12
CA ALA A 186 -16.94 10.88 1.39
C ALA A 186 -15.61 11.60 1.66
N HIS A 187 -15.21 12.59 0.85
CA HIS A 187 -14.05 13.44 1.12
C HIS A 187 -14.54 14.81 1.61
N PRO A 188 -14.66 15.05 2.94
CA PRO A 188 -14.86 16.40 3.46
C PRO A 188 -13.52 17.13 3.46
N MET A 189 -13.56 18.46 3.29
CA MET A 189 -12.41 19.36 3.10
C MET A 189 -11.69 19.22 1.75
N VAL A 190 -12.22 19.92 0.74
CA VAL A 190 -11.53 20.84 -0.20
C VAL A 190 -12.62 21.30 -1.17
N ARG A 191 -13.38 22.31 -0.74
CA ARG A 191 -14.25 23.10 -1.62
C ARG A 191 -13.94 24.57 -1.36
N ARG A 192 -13.09 25.16 -2.19
CA ARG A 192 -13.18 26.59 -2.48
C ARG A 192 -12.96 26.82 -3.97
N ARG A 193 -13.89 27.62 -4.52
CA ARG A 193 -13.97 28.20 -5.87
C ARG A 193 -14.35 27.25 -7.02
N LEU A 194 -15.63 27.33 -7.40
CA LEU A 194 -16.06 28.08 -8.59
C LEU A 194 -17.59 27.97 -8.74
N ARG A 195 -18.30 28.99 -8.29
CA ARG A 195 -19.65 29.35 -8.77
C ARG A 195 -19.62 30.84 -9.12
N ARG A 196 -19.56 31.14 -10.42
CA ARG A 196 -20.12 32.34 -11.05
C ARG A 196 -20.31 32.00 -12.52
N VAL A 197 -21.51 31.58 -12.87
CA VAL A 197 -22.29 32.07 -14.02
C VAL A 197 -23.73 31.72 -13.68
N LEU A 198 -24.54 32.75 -13.47
CA LEU A 198 -25.96 32.91 -13.76
C LEU A 198 -26.35 34.27 -13.14
N GLY A 199 -26.01 35.32 -13.88
CA GLY A 199 -26.82 36.52 -14.05
C GLY A 199 -27.14 36.58 -15.54
#